data_AF-A0A7K5EFF2-F1
#
_entry.id   AF-A0A7K5EFF2-F1
#
_cell.length_a   1.000
_cell.length_b   1.000
_cell.length_c   1.000
_cell.angle_alpha   90.00
_cell.angle_beta   90.00
_cell.angle_gamma   90.00
#
_symmetry.space_group_name_H-M   'P 1'
#
loop_
_entity.id
_entity.type
_entity.pdbx_description
1 polymer ?
#
loop_
_entity_poly.entity_id
_entity_poly.type
_entity_poly.pdbx_seq_one_letter_code
_entity_poly.pdbx_strand_id
1 'polypeptide(L)'
;EVKEKGLLSIKHLAGSHSEVLLPRLHDVCWAVTSEVTNLRSKVSYSAIVTLGELFVALKKDMDPEVDEVVWVLFRMVRNSPEFVQKAATQTLGIMVENVTPARAMTALIDSGVRSRHVQVRKCAAELLLSLMEKIGVTELAGTARAERLAQAAGTLAQDCHKDTR
;
A
#
# COMPACT_ATOMS: atom_id res chain seq x y z
N GLU A 1 -6.17 19.48 -14.47
CA GLU A 1 -7.27 19.10 -15.37
C GLU A 1 -6.91 17.91 -16.26
N VAL A 2 -5.92 18.00 -17.16
CA VAL A 2 -5.52 16.87 -18.03
C VAL A 2 -5.12 15.63 -17.23
N LYS A 3 -4.27 15.79 -16.20
CA LYS A 3 -3.85 14.68 -15.33
C LYS A 3 -5.02 14.00 -14.61
N GLU A 4 -5.95 14.79 -14.06
CA GLU A 4 -7.14 14.28 -13.35
C GLU A 4 -8.07 13.50 -14.30
N LYS A 5 -8.25 13.98 -15.54
CA LYS A 5 -9.01 13.26 -16.59
C LYS A 5 -8.32 11.94 -16.98
N GLY A 6 -6.99 11.94 -17.07
CA GLY A 6 -6.21 10.73 -17.34
C GLY A 6 -6.38 9.68 -16.23
N LEU A 7 -6.22 10.09 -14.97
CA LEU A 7 -6.42 9.22 -13.80
C LEU A 7 -7.84 8.65 -13.73
N LEU A 8 -8.86 9.47 -14.01
CA LEU A 8 -10.25 9.02 -14.10
C LEU A 8 -10.45 7.99 -15.22
N SER A 9 -9.78 8.16 -16.36
CA SER A 9 -9.86 7.20 -17.47
C SER A 9 -9.24 5.86 -17.09
N ILE A 10 -8.08 5.87 -16.42
CA ILE A 10 -7.43 4.66 -15.89
C ILE A 10 -8.34 3.96 -14.89
N LYS A 11 -8.96 4.71 -13.97
CA LYS A 11 -9.97 4.22 -13.03
C LYS A 11 -11.11 3.46 -13.73
N HIS A 12 -11.71 4.06 -14.76
CA HIS A 12 -12.81 3.41 -15.49
C HIS A 12 -12.35 2.15 -16.24
N LEU A 13 -11.16 2.18 -16.83
CA LEU A 13 -10.56 1.02 -17.49
C LEU A 13 -10.28 -0.11 -16.50
N ALA A 14 -9.74 0.19 -15.32
CA ALA A 14 -9.49 -0.82 -14.29
C ALA A 14 -10.79 -1.53 -13.88
N GLY A 15 -11.89 -0.80 -13.73
CA GLY A 15 -13.17 -1.37 -13.32
C GLY A 15 -13.94 -2.12 -14.42
N SER A 16 -13.74 -1.76 -15.69
CA SER A 16 -14.60 -2.26 -16.79
C SER A 16 -13.86 -3.11 -17.82
N HIS A 17 -12.55 -2.88 -17.98
CA HIS A 17 -11.71 -3.40 -19.07
C HIS A 17 -10.26 -3.63 -18.59
N SER A 18 -10.09 -4.35 -17.49
CA SER A 18 -8.78 -4.58 -16.86
C SER A 18 -7.81 -5.31 -17.79
N GLU A 19 -8.31 -6.12 -18.73
CA GLU A 19 -7.56 -6.81 -19.76
C GLU A 19 -6.76 -5.87 -20.68
N VAL A 20 -7.20 -4.61 -20.82
CA VAL A 20 -6.50 -3.59 -21.61
C VAL A 20 -5.29 -3.02 -20.86
N LEU A 21 -5.34 -3.03 -19.52
CA LEU A 21 -4.28 -2.51 -18.68
C LEU A 21 -3.16 -3.53 -18.45
N LEU A 22 -3.49 -4.82 -18.34
CA LEU A 22 -2.53 -5.88 -18.00
C LEU A 22 -1.25 -5.89 -18.87
N PRO A 23 -1.32 -5.78 -20.22
CA PRO A 23 -0.11 -5.78 -21.05
C PRO A 23 0.82 -4.59 -20.84
N ARG A 24 0.31 -3.52 -20.21
CA ARG A 24 1.03 -2.26 -19.95
C ARG A 24 0.99 -1.88 -18.48
N LEU A 25 0.78 -2.86 -17.60
CA LEU A 25 0.51 -2.61 -16.19
C LEU A 25 1.62 -1.82 -15.54
N HIS A 26 2.87 -2.20 -15.79
CA HIS A 26 4.03 -1.50 -15.23
C HIS A 26 4.05 -0.02 -15.64
N ASP A 27 3.91 0.30 -16.93
CA ASP A 27 3.88 1.68 -17.43
C ASP A 27 2.74 2.49 -16.78
N VAL A 28 1.55 1.89 -16.69
CA VAL A 28 0.36 2.52 -16.11
C VAL A 28 0.58 2.77 -14.62
N CYS A 29 1.02 1.76 -13.88
CA CYS A 29 1.28 1.85 -12.45
C CYS A 29 2.37 2.89 -12.17
N TRP A 30 3.45 2.88 -12.94
CA TRP A 30 4.52 3.87 -12.85
C TRP A 30 3.99 5.30 -13.08
N ALA A 31 3.19 5.50 -14.13
CA ALA A 31 2.62 6.82 -14.43
C ALA A 31 1.71 7.31 -13.30
N VAL A 32 0.84 6.46 -12.76
CA VAL A 32 -0.04 6.82 -11.64
C VAL A 32 0.77 7.09 -10.37
N THR A 33 1.75 6.23 -10.05
CA THR A 33 2.64 6.35 -8.90
C THR A 33 3.44 7.66 -8.93
N SER A 34 3.88 8.09 -10.11
CA SER A 34 4.58 9.38 -10.28
C SER A 34 3.71 10.58 -9.90
N GLU A 35 2.39 10.46 -9.99
CA GLU A 35 1.44 11.51 -9.62
C GLU A 35 1.03 11.48 -8.14
N VAL A 36 1.34 10.41 -7.41
CA VAL A 36 1.04 10.31 -5.97
C VAL A 36 1.70 11.43 -5.18
N THR A 37 2.93 11.82 -5.53
CA THR A 37 3.67 12.90 -4.86
C THR A 37 3.46 14.28 -5.50
N ASN A 38 2.41 14.47 -6.29
CA ASN A 38 2.15 15.73 -6.98
C ASN A 38 1.89 16.89 -5.99
N LEU A 39 2.47 18.07 -6.27
CA LEU A 39 2.31 19.27 -5.44
C LEU A 39 0.86 19.75 -5.32
N ARG A 40 0.01 19.43 -6.31
CA ARG A 40 -1.43 19.68 -6.24
C ARG A 40 -2.09 18.54 -5.49
N SER A 41 -2.48 18.77 -4.24
CA SER A 41 -3.08 17.75 -3.38
C SER A 41 -4.31 17.05 -3.97
N LYS A 42 -5.09 17.70 -4.84
CA LYS A 42 -6.21 17.06 -5.57
C LYS A 42 -5.73 16.02 -6.60
N VAL A 43 -4.63 16.29 -7.29
CA VAL A 43 -4.04 15.36 -8.27
C VAL A 43 -3.42 14.18 -7.54
N SER A 44 -2.65 14.46 -6.48
CA SER A 44 -2.10 13.43 -5.58
C SER A 44 -3.20 12.53 -5.01
N TYR A 45 -4.26 13.12 -4.45
CA TYR A 45 -5.41 12.37 -3.95
C TYR A 45 -6.05 11.50 -5.03
N SER A 46 -6.28 12.05 -6.23
CA SER A 46 -6.85 11.27 -7.33
C SER A 46 -5.95 10.10 -7.72
N ALA A 47 -4.62 10.29 -7.74
CA ALA A 47 -3.68 9.23 -8.08
C ALA A 47 -3.68 8.11 -7.03
N ILE A 48 -3.72 8.47 -5.74
CA ILE A 48 -3.83 7.53 -4.63
C ILE A 48 -5.10 6.68 -4.75
N VAL A 49 -6.26 7.32 -5.00
CA VAL A 49 -7.53 6.61 -5.20
C VAL A 49 -7.47 5.68 -6.41
N THR A 50 -6.87 6.12 -7.52
CA THR A 50 -6.68 5.29 -8.71
C THR A 50 -5.80 4.07 -8.42
N LEU A 51 -4.74 4.19 -7.59
CA LEU A 51 -3.97 3.02 -7.17
C LEU A 51 -4.81 2.02 -6.37
N GLY A 52 -5.68 2.50 -5.48
CA GLY A 52 -6.62 1.63 -4.75
C GLY A 52 -7.49 0.81 -5.69
N GLU A 53 -8.01 1.42 -6.74
CA GLU A 53 -8.85 0.72 -7.74
C GLU A 53 -8.05 -0.25 -8.60
N LEU A 54 -6.80 0.07 -8.93
CA LEU A 54 -5.91 -0.88 -9.61
C LEU A 54 -5.67 -2.11 -8.73
N PHE A 55 -5.47 -1.94 -7.42
CA PHE A 55 -5.35 -3.09 -6.50
C PHE A 55 -6.63 -3.93 -6.46
N VAL A 56 -7.81 -3.32 -6.40
CA VAL A 56 -9.10 -4.06 -6.40
C VAL A 56 -9.30 -4.83 -7.71
N ALA A 57 -9.00 -4.19 -8.84
CA ALA A 57 -9.25 -4.73 -10.16
C ALA A 57 -8.25 -5.83 -10.56
N LEU A 58 -6.96 -5.61 -10.29
CA LEU A 58 -5.86 -6.42 -10.81
C LEU A 58 -5.26 -7.36 -9.76
N LYS A 59 -5.49 -7.09 -8.47
CA LYS A 59 -5.17 -7.99 -7.35
C LYS A 59 -3.71 -8.46 -7.39
N LYS A 60 -3.47 -9.77 -7.45
CA LYS A 60 -2.13 -10.38 -7.50
C LYS A 60 -1.28 -9.93 -8.69
N ASP A 61 -1.87 -9.44 -9.77
CA ASP A 61 -1.11 -8.95 -10.92
C ASP A 61 -0.37 -7.65 -10.56
N MET A 62 -0.79 -6.95 -9.49
CA MET A 62 -0.09 -5.78 -8.93
C MET A 62 1.09 -6.15 -8.04
N ASP A 63 1.30 -7.43 -7.69
CA ASP A 63 2.39 -7.86 -6.79
C ASP A 63 3.78 -7.28 -7.17
N PRO A 64 4.17 -7.19 -8.46
CA PRO A 64 5.46 -6.60 -8.87
C PRO A 64 5.60 -5.11 -8.55
N GLU A 65 4.49 -4.38 -8.46
CA GLU A 65 4.48 -2.92 -8.30
C GLU A 65 4.38 -2.48 -6.83
N VAL A 66 4.11 -3.43 -5.92
CA VAL A 66 3.81 -3.16 -4.51
C VAL A 66 4.92 -2.37 -3.80
N ASP A 67 6.20 -2.68 -4.05
CA ASP A 67 7.31 -2.04 -3.33
C ASP A 67 7.35 -0.53 -3.53
N GLU A 68 7.26 -0.10 -4.79
CA GLU A 68 7.28 1.33 -5.13
C GLU A 68 6.01 2.03 -4.64
N VAL A 69 4.84 1.39 -4.82
CA VAL A 69 3.57 1.95 -4.38
C VAL A 69 3.53 2.15 -2.86
N VAL A 70 3.93 1.15 -2.08
CA VAL A 70 3.98 1.27 -0.62
C VAL A 70 4.94 2.36 -0.18
N TRP A 71 6.10 2.47 -0.83
CA TRP A 71 7.08 3.51 -0.51
C TRP A 71 6.51 4.92 -0.72
N VAL A 72 5.86 5.19 -1.87
CA VAL A 72 5.25 6.50 -2.11
C VAL A 72 4.06 6.77 -1.19
N LEU A 73 3.23 5.77 -0.89
CA LEU A 73 2.06 5.95 -0.02
C LEU A 73 2.49 6.25 1.42
N PHE A 74 3.51 5.56 1.96
CA PHE A 74 4.07 5.90 3.27
C PHE A 74 4.69 7.29 3.32
N ARG A 75 5.32 7.73 2.22
CA ARG A 75 5.77 9.12 2.10
C ARG A 75 4.60 10.11 2.20
N MET A 76 3.45 9.78 1.61
CA MET A 76 2.25 10.63 1.66
C MET A 76 1.58 10.62 3.04
N VAL A 77 1.54 9.49 3.74
CA VAL A 77 1.05 9.41 5.14
C VAL A 77 1.80 10.39 6.05
N ARG A 78 3.10 10.62 5.79
CA ARG A 78 3.93 11.52 6.61
C ARG A 78 3.79 13.01 6.25
N ASN A 79 3.75 13.34 4.96
CA ASN A 79 4.06 14.69 4.46
C ASN A 79 2.88 15.45 3.84
N SER A 80 1.65 14.96 3.98
CA SER A 80 0.50 15.49 3.21
C SER A 80 -0.59 16.08 4.10
N PRO A 81 -1.56 16.84 3.55
CA PRO A 81 -2.76 17.21 4.28
C PRO A 81 -3.54 15.98 4.75
N GLU A 82 -4.29 16.12 5.85
CA GLU A 82 -4.99 15.00 6.51
C GLU A 82 -5.84 14.15 5.56
N PHE A 83 -6.57 14.77 4.62
CA PHE A 83 -7.41 14.04 3.67
C PHE A 83 -6.59 13.16 2.71
N VAL A 84 -5.37 13.58 2.35
CA VAL A 84 -4.43 12.80 1.52
C VAL A 84 -3.80 11.68 2.34
N GLN A 85 -3.44 11.96 3.59
CA GLN A 85 -2.92 10.93 4.50
C GLN A 85 -3.95 9.80 4.68
N LYS A 86 -5.23 10.16 4.93
CA LYS A 86 -6.33 9.19 5.04
C LYS A 86 -6.50 8.36 3.77
N ALA A 87 -6.48 8.99 2.60
CA ALA A 87 -6.56 8.27 1.33
C ALA A 87 -5.38 7.30 1.14
N ALA A 88 -4.16 7.70 1.53
CA ALA A 88 -2.98 6.85 1.43
C ALA A 88 -3.07 5.65 2.37
N THR A 89 -3.45 5.85 3.63
CA THR A 89 -3.67 4.76 4.60
C THR A 89 -4.77 3.81 4.15
N GLN A 90 -5.89 4.34 3.64
CA GLN A 90 -6.98 3.51 3.08
C GLN A 90 -6.50 2.69 1.89
N THR A 91 -5.74 3.29 0.98
CA THR A 91 -5.20 2.60 -0.20
C THR A 91 -4.22 1.50 0.18
N LEU A 92 -3.40 1.71 1.21
CA LEU A 92 -2.54 0.66 1.78
C LEU A 92 -3.37 -0.51 2.35
N GLY A 93 -4.50 -0.23 3.00
CA GLY A 93 -5.45 -1.25 3.45
C GLY A 93 -6.03 -2.06 2.27
N ILE A 94 -6.52 -1.36 1.24
CA ILE A 94 -7.03 -1.99 0.01
C ILE A 94 -5.97 -2.88 -0.64
N MET A 95 -4.72 -2.42 -0.70
CA MET A 95 -3.61 -3.21 -1.21
C MET A 95 -3.46 -4.52 -0.42
N VAL A 96 -3.37 -4.45 0.91
CA VAL A 96 -3.25 -5.61 1.81
C VAL A 96 -4.39 -6.62 1.61
N GLU A 97 -5.58 -6.13 1.29
CA GLU A 97 -6.74 -6.99 1.04
C GLU A 97 -6.68 -7.74 -0.29
N ASN A 98 -6.01 -7.20 -1.32
CA ASN A 98 -6.12 -7.67 -2.70
C ASN A 98 -4.86 -8.29 -3.30
N VAL A 99 -3.66 -7.93 -2.81
CA VAL A 99 -2.39 -8.54 -3.26
C VAL A 99 -2.13 -9.86 -2.53
N THR A 100 -1.10 -10.61 -2.92
CA THR A 100 -0.80 -11.86 -2.19
C THR A 100 -0.36 -11.56 -0.75
N PRO A 101 -0.80 -12.35 0.26
CA PRO A 101 -0.44 -12.10 1.66
C PRO A 101 1.07 -12.07 1.90
N ALA A 102 1.81 -12.91 1.17
CA ALA A 102 3.27 -12.95 1.19
C ALA A 102 3.90 -11.61 0.76
N ARG A 103 3.36 -11.03 -0.32
CA ARG A 103 3.85 -9.79 -0.92
C ARG A 103 3.51 -8.59 -0.05
N ALA A 104 2.27 -8.51 0.45
CA ALA A 104 1.84 -7.47 1.39
C ALA A 104 2.72 -7.45 2.64
N MET A 105 2.89 -8.61 3.29
CA MET A 105 3.65 -8.72 4.52
C MET A 105 5.12 -8.31 4.34
N THR A 106 5.76 -8.78 3.26
CA THR A 106 7.15 -8.42 2.96
C THR A 106 7.30 -6.91 2.75
N ALA A 107 6.42 -6.29 1.95
CA ALA A 107 6.46 -4.86 1.69
C ALA A 107 6.29 -4.03 2.96
N LEU A 108 5.32 -4.37 3.81
CA LEU A 108 5.05 -3.66 5.06
C LEU A 108 6.19 -3.79 6.08
N ILE A 109 6.82 -4.97 6.19
CA ILE A 109 7.98 -5.17 7.07
C ILE A 109 9.17 -4.34 6.58
N ASP A 110 9.48 -4.41 5.28
CA ASP A 110 10.71 -3.81 4.75
C ASP A 110 10.63 -2.27 4.69
N SER A 111 9.47 -1.71 4.34
CA SER A 111 9.30 -0.25 4.18
C SER A 111 8.64 0.44 5.38
N GLY A 112 7.81 -0.28 6.13
CA GLY A 112 7.00 0.27 7.22
C GLY A 112 7.66 0.15 8.58
N VAL A 113 7.95 -1.08 9.02
CA VAL A 113 8.45 -1.39 10.37
C VAL A 113 9.79 -0.72 10.67
N ARG A 114 10.69 -0.66 9.67
CA ARG A 114 12.01 -0.03 9.80
C ARG A 114 12.01 1.48 9.58
N SER A 115 10.84 2.11 9.44
CA SER A 115 10.75 3.54 9.17
C SER A 115 11.17 4.38 10.35
N ARG A 116 11.86 5.50 10.09
CA ARG A 116 12.21 6.49 11.12
C ARG A 116 10.99 7.27 11.62
N HIS A 117 9.85 7.19 10.94
CA HIS A 117 8.66 7.98 11.23
C HIS A 117 7.59 7.16 11.95
N VAL A 118 7.21 7.61 13.15
CA VAL A 118 6.22 6.97 14.02
C VAL A 118 4.90 6.69 13.29
N GLN A 119 4.40 7.66 12.51
CA GLN A 119 3.13 7.50 11.78
C GLN A 119 3.17 6.34 10.76
N VAL A 120 4.32 6.16 10.10
CA VAL A 120 4.52 5.05 9.14
C VAL A 120 4.61 3.72 9.89
N ARG A 121 5.35 3.67 11.00
CA ARG A 121 5.46 2.45 11.81
C ARG A 121 4.12 2.02 12.41
N LYS A 122 3.34 2.98 12.93
CA LYS A 122 1.97 2.76 13.42
C LYS A 122 1.07 2.19 12.31
N CYS A 123 1.03 2.85 11.16
CA CYS A 123 0.22 2.39 10.02
C CYS A 123 0.65 0.98 9.56
N ALA A 124 1.95 0.70 9.50
CA ALA A 124 2.46 -0.62 9.15
C ALA A 124 2.07 -1.69 10.19
N ALA A 125 2.12 -1.36 11.48
CA ALA A 125 1.71 -2.25 12.56
C ALA A 125 0.22 -2.62 12.48
N GLU A 126 -0.66 -1.61 12.29
CA GLU A 126 -2.10 -1.81 12.12
C GLU A 126 -2.42 -2.69 10.89
N LEU A 127 -1.75 -2.44 9.77
CA LEU A 127 -1.94 -3.22 8.54
C LEU A 127 -1.40 -4.66 8.66
N LEU A 128 -0.26 -4.85 9.34
CA LEU A 128 0.28 -6.18 9.61
C LEU A 128 -0.62 -6.98 10.55
N LEU A 129 -1.19 -6.34 11.57
CA LEU A 129 -2.16 -6.97 12.46
C LEU A 129 -3.39 -7.44 11.69
N SER A 130 -3.99 -6.56 10.88
CA SER A 130 -5.16 -6.91 10.04
C SER A 130 -4.85 -8.06 9.07
N LEU A 131 -3.65 -8.04 8.46
CA LEU A 131 -3.21 -9.12 7.58
C LEU A 131 -3.06 -10.46 8.32
N MET A 132 -2.51 -10.44 9.54
CA MET A 132 -2.36 -11.65 10.37
C MET A 132 -3.71 -12.23 10.79
N GLU A 133 -4.65 -11.37 11.19
CA GLU A 133 -6.02 -11.79 11.53
C GLU A 133 -6.71 -12.46 10.34
N LYS A 134 -6.46 -11.98 9.11
CA LYS A 134 -7.02 -12.54 7.88
C LYS A 134 -6.39 -13.87 7.47
N ILE A 135 -5.06 -13.99 7.53
CA ILE A 135 -4.37 -15.23 7.16
C ILE A 135 -4.68 -16.34 8.18
N GLY A 136 -4.79 -15.96 9.46
CA GLY A 136 -4.91 -16.89 10.58
C GLY A 136 -3.56 -17.47 11.01
N VAL A 137 -3.44 -17.77 12.31
CA VAL A 137 -2.19 -18.24 12.92
C VAL A 137 -1.76 -19.61 12.40
N THR A 138 -2.72 -20.47 12.03
CA THR A 138 -2.47 -21.84 11.57
C THR A 138 -1.81 -21.89 10.19
N GLU A 139 -2.18 -20.99 9.29
CA GLU A 139 -1.61 -20.90 7.93
C GLU A 139 -0.20 -20.29 7.92
N LEU A 140 0.15 -19.55 8.98
CA LEU A 140 1.48 -18.93 9.15
C LEU A 140 2.45 -19.85 9.90
N ALA A 141 1.96 -20.75 10.75
CA ALA A 141 2.77 -21.59 11.62
C ALA A 141 3.80 -22.41 10.82
N GLY A 142 5.06 -22.41 11.28
CA GLY A 142 6.14 -23.19 10.66
C GLY A 142 6.67 -22.64 9.34
N THR A 143 6.24 -21.44 8.93
CA THR A 143 6.74 -20.78 7.71
C THR A 143 7.84 -19.75 8.03
N ALA A 144 8.76 -19.52 7.09
CA ALA A 144 9.74 -18.42 7.19
C ALA A 144 9.08 -17.02 7.33
N ARG A 145 7.80 -16.92 6.95
CA ARG A 145 6.99 -15.70 7.09
C ARG A 145 6.63 -15.42 8.55
N ALA A 146 6.29 -16.46 9.32
CA ALA A 146 6.04 -16.33 10.75
C ALA A 146 7.28 -15.86 11.52
N GLU A 147 8.47 -16.35 11.16
CA GLU A 147 9.73 -15.88 11.77
C GLU A 147 9.98 -14.39 11.50
N ARG A 148 9.80 -13.95 10.25
CA ARG A 148 9.92 -12.53 9.89
C ARG A 148 8.88 -11.66 10.61
N LEU A 149 7.64 -12.13 10.73
CA LEU A 149 6.61 -11.44 11.50
C LEU A 149 6.96 -11.36 12.98
N ALA A 150 7.46 -12.44 13.59
CA ALA A 150 7.88 -12.44 14.98
C ALA A 150 9.02 -11.45 15.24
N GLN A 151 9.99 -11.36 14.33
CA GLN A 151 11.07 -10.36 14.39
C GLN A 151 10.54 -8.94 14.25
N ALA A 152 9.62 -8.71 13.29
CA ALA A 152 8.97 -7.41 13.10
C ALA A 152 8.16 -6.99 14.32
N ALA A 153 7.36 -7.91 14.88
CA ALA A 153 6.59 -7.69 16.11
C ALA A 153 7.50 -7.39 17.30
N GLY A 154 8.62 -8.13 17.45
CA GLY A 154 9.62 -7.84 18.48
C GLY A 154 10.24 -6.44 18.33
N THR A 155 10.45 -5.98 17.09
CA THR A 155 10.93 -4.61 16.80
C THR A 155 9.88 -3.57 17.19
N LEU A 156 8.61 -3.78 16.81
CA LEU A 156 7.50 -2.87 17.13
C LEU A 156 7.19 -2.84 18.64
N ALA A 157 7.28 -3.96 19.34
CA ALA A 157 7.08 -4.04 20.79
C ALA A 157 8.15 -3.26 21.59
N GLN A 158 9.33 -3.07 21.01
CA GLN A 158 10.42 -2.26 21.57
C GLN A 158 10.38 -0.80 21.10
N ASP A 159 9.33 -0.38 20.37
CA ASP A 159 9.23 0.97 19.85
C ASP A 159 9.21 2.01 20.98
N CYS A 160 9.83 3.17 20.73
CA CYS A 160 9.81 4.27 21.68
C CYS A 160 8.41 4.89 21.83
N HIS A 161 7.52 4.70 20.85
CA HIS A 161 6.18 5.26 20.85
C HIS A 161 5.12 4.25 21.33
N LYS A 162 4.29 4.66 22.29
CA LYS A 162 3.29 3.79 22.93
C LYS A 162 2.25 3.23 21.94
N ASP A 163 1.76 4.04 21.01
CA ASP A 163 0.76 3.58 20.02
C ASP A 163 1.32 2.54 19.03
N THR A 164 2.63 2.42 18.90
CA THR A 164 3.27 1.48 17.97
C THR A 164 3.64 0.16 18.65
N ARG A 165 3.80 0.17 19.98
CA ARG A 165 4.00 -1.03 20.79
C ARG A 165 2.68 -1.76 21.03
#